data_AF-A0A959S3N3-F1
#
_entry.id   AF-A0A959S3N3-F1
#
_cell.length_a   1.000
_cell.length_b   1.000
_cell.length_c   1.000
_cell.angle_alpha   90.00
_cell.angle_beta   90.00
_cell.angle_gamma   90.00
#
_symmetry.space_group_name_H-M   'P 1'
#
loop_
_entity.id
_entity.type
_entity.pdbx_description
1 polymer ?
#
loop_
_entity_poly.entity_id
_entity_poly.type
_entity_poly.pdbx_seq_one_letter_code
_entity_poly.pdbx_strand_id
1 'polypeptide(L)'
;MLKSSAYYFFVLFVLFLGIRQMDVAAQCPFDYNMDGTVNYDGDFIIHLGQFGMTEADLEEGEELFTDHNQNGVSDFRDLLGLTEHLGTLSCLESLPWEDCSNDLVLETYEVHTNGFSDDYSAIPPGSVTYRLFLATAFTNSDLSGVYGDSLSPMWISCPTGIFQHPFGGGMALDVNPDILTIAPAAKYTSFLSMGSWFDSCDPNFGYLIEWSEDNWYNQFLSGSGFTINSPIGGGMVGSAPLTTCEPVVPGLIFLGQFTVIGSMEISGSLNIQLRDYQGFSTEPSVCQMEGLTFNSENAQIFGCINTEAMNFDPMATFDDSSCVAYGDFNGDGEVDVADVLQFLNEFGCVLDCSYSDLNGDGVVNVFDLLLLLGYLG
;
A
#
# COMPACT_ATOMS: atom_id res chain seq x y z
N MET A 1 -6.76 -18.60 23.15
CA MET A 1 -5.69 -19.62 23.04
C MET A 1 -5.07 -19.51 21.66
N LEU A 2 -4.01 -18.69 21.55
CA LEU A 2 -3.23 -18.48 20.32
C LEU A 2 -2.65 -19.80 19.82
N LYS A 3 -2.86 -20.15 18.55
CA LYS A 3 -2.25 -21.32 17.91
C LYS A 3 -1.37 -20.88 16.74
N SER A 4 -0.06 -20.96 17.00
CA SER A 4 1.06 -21.31 16.10
C SER A 4 1.32 -20.36 14.90
N SER A 5 2.51 -19.80 14.67
CA SER A 5 3.85 -20.35 14.91
C SER A 5 4.93 -19.25 15.04
N ALA A 6 5.79 -19.41 16.04
CA ALA A 6 7.20 -19.04 16.05
C ALA A 6 7.60 -17.55 15.95
N TYR A 7 7.33 -16.76 16.98
CA TYR A 7 8.29 -15.75 17.45
C TYR A 7 8.51 -15.88 18.95
N TYR A 8 9.78 -15.77 19.34
CA TYR A 8 10.31 -16.18 20.63
C TYR A 8 9.69 -15.40 21.80
N PHE A 9 9.25 -16.17 22.79
CA PHE A 9 8.85 -15.75 24.13
C PHE A 9 10.00 -14.97 24.80
N PHE A 10 9.85 -13.65 24.93
CA PHE A 10 10.55 -12.86 25.95
C PHE A 10 9.50 -12.03 26.68
N VAL A 11 8.82 -12.69 27.64
CA VAL A 11 8.05 -12.00 28.69
C VAL A 11 9.08 -11.24 29.53
N LEU A 12 9.32 -9.98 29.17
CA LEU A 12 10.08 -9.07 30.01
C LEU A 12 9.10 -8.47 31.00
N PHE A 13 9.17 -9.00 32.22
CA PHE A 13 8.52 -8.49 33.41
C PHE A 13 8.90 -7.02 33.58
N VAL A 14 8.04 -6.09 33.15
CA VAL A 14 8.22 -4.66 33.43
C VAL A 14 7.97 -4.48 34.92
N LEU A 15 9.07 -4.38 35.67
CA LEU A 15 9.05 -3.95 37.05
C LEU A 15 8.48 -2.53 37.11
N PHE A 16 7.24 -2.41 37.58
CA PHE A 16 6.71 -1.18 38.16
C PHE A 16 7.60 -0.77 39.34
N LEU A 17 8.62 0.05 39.06
CA LEU A 17 9.48 0.66 40.05
C LEU A 17 9.31 2.17 40.04
N GLY A 18 8.44 2.63 40.95
CA GLY A 18 8.61 3.93 41.60
C GLY A 18 7.83 5.07 40.98
N ILE A 19 6.62 5.27 41.50
CA ILE A 19 5.96 6.58 41.51
C ILE A 19 6.91 7.57 42.19
N ARG A 20 7.60 8.37 41.38
CA ARG A 20 8.25 9.62 41.79
C ARG A 20 7.39 10.73 41.22
N GLN A 21 6.70 11.47 42.10
CA GLN A 21 6.27 12.82 41.78
C GLN A 21 7.48 13.59 41.22
N MET A 22 7.37 14.16 40.01
CA MET A 22 7.81 15.52 39.70
C MET A 22 7.54 15.91 38.23
N ASP A 23 7.05 17.14 38.12
CA ASP A 23 6.75 18.00 36.97
C ASP A 23 5.60 17.60 36.03
N VAL A 24 4.55 18.43 36.11
CA VAL A 24 3.45 18.60 35.16
C VAL A 24 4.02 19.21 33.86
N ALA A 25 4.94 18.51 33.21
CA ALA A 25 5.05 18.55 31.76
C ALA A 25 3.94 17.62 31.26
N ALA A 26 3.10 18.09 30.36
CA ALA A 26 1.87 17.43 29.93
C ALA A 26 2.09 15.93 29.65
N GLN A 27 1.27 15.06 30.24
CA GLN A 27 1.19 13.65 29.82
C GLN A 27 0.92 13.64 28.32
N CYS A 28 1.83 13.07 27.53
CA CYS A 28 1.63 12.95 26.10
C CYS A 28 0.48 11.96 25.85
N PRO A 29 -0.51 12.28 25.01
CA PRO A 29 -1.46 11.29 24.54
C PRO A 29 -0.71 10.10 23.95
N PHE A 30 -1.14 8.89 24.27
CA PHE A 30 -0.60 7.63 23.73
C PHE A 30 0.87 7.28 24.12
N ASP A 31 1.55 8.05 24.98
CA ASP A 31 2.83 7.67 25.61
C ASP A 31 2.53 6.86 26.89
N TYR A 32 2.38 5.56 26.72
CA TYR A 32 1.98 4.65 27.80
C TYR A 32 3.14 4.32 28.75
N ASN A 33 4.38 4.34 28.24
CA ASN A 33 5.56 4.01 29.03
C ASN A 33 6.19 5.24 29.71
N MET A 34 5.69 6.44 29.42
CA MET A 34 6.11 7.75 29.94
C MET A 34 7.58 8.05 29.65
N ASP A 35 8.10 7.62 28.50
CA ASP A 35 9.47 7.90 28.06
C ASP A 35 9.60 9.22 27.28
N GLY A 36 8.47 9.87 26.98
CA GLY A 36 8.39 11.13 26.26
C GLY A 36 8.39 10.97 24.74
N THR A 37 8.23 9.76 24.22
CA THR A 37 8.12 9.46 22.79
C THR A 37 6.97 8.49 22.53
N VAL A 38 6.33 8.60 21.35
CA VAL A 38 5.30 7.65 20.92
C VAL A 38 5.87 6.81 19.77
N ASN A 39 6.10 5.52 20.02
CA ASN A 39 6.84 4.68 19.08
C ASN A 39 6.36 3.21 18.99
N TYR A 40 6.88 2.51 17.98
CA TYR A 40 6.51 1.11 17.70
C TYR A 40 7.09 0.12 18.72
N ASP A 41 8.28 0.38 19.26
CA ASP A 41 8.99 -0.54 20.16
C ASP A 41 8.50 -0.47 21.61
N GLY A 42 7.71 0.55 21.95
CA GLY A 42 7.14 0.82 23.26
C GLY A 42 5.62 0.83 23.21
N ASP A 43 5.05 1.97 22.85
CA ASP A 43 3.62 2.26 23.03
C ASP A 43 2.72 1.40 22.15
N PHE A 44 3.13 1.12 20.92
CA PHE A 44 2.39 0.22 20.04
C PHE A 44 2.28 -1.20 20.62
N ILE A 45 3.38 -1.74 21.13
CA ILE A 45 3.37 -3.07 21.75
C ILE A 45 2.51 -3.07 23.01
N ILE A 46 2.57 -2.01 23.82
CA ILE A 46 1.74 -1.87 25.01
C ILE A 46 0.26 -1.81 24.62
N HIS A 47 -0.09 -1.04 23.58
CA HIS A 47 -1.46 -0.94 23.08
C HIS A 47 -1.99 -2.31 22.65
N LEU A 48 -1.20 -3.05 21.86
CA LEU A 48 -1.55 -4.40 21.44
C LEU A 48 -1.70 -5.38 22.61
N GLY A 49 -1.09 -5.11 23.75
CA GLY A 49 -1.27 -5.88 24.97
C GLY A 49 -2.67 -5.79 25.57
N GLN A 50 -3.38 -4.68 25.36
CA GLN A 50 -4.75 -4.46 25.81
C GLN A 50 -5.80 -4.52 24.68
N PHE A 51 -5.39 -4.74 23.42
CA PHE A 51 -6.29 -4.77 22.27
C PHE A 51 -7.38 -5.85 22.41
N GLY A 52 -8.62 -5.43 22.20
CA GLY A 52 -9.83 -6.24 22.36
C GLY A 52 -10.31 -6.40 23.81
N MET A 53 -9.62 -5.82 24.80
CA MET A 53 -9.98 -5.93 26.21
C MET A 53 -11.00 -4.87 26.63
N THR A 54 -11.81 -5.22 27.61
CA THR A 54 -12.67 -4.29 28.36
C THR A 54 -12.14 -4.12 29.79
N GLU A 55 -12.66 -3.14 30.54
CA GLU A 55 -12.33 -3.01 31.97
C GLU A 55 -12.62 -4.28 32.79
N ALA A 56 -13.57 -5.11 32.33
CA ALA A 56 -13.94 -6.35 33.02
C ALA A 56 -12.89 -7.47 32.87
N ASP A 57 -12.01 -7.36 31.89
CA ASP A 57 -10.97 -8.34 31.57
C ASP A 57 -9.66 -8.07 32.34
N LEU A 58 -9.55 -6.92 32.99
CA LEU A 58 -8.36 -6.47 33.73
C LEU A 58 -8.27 -7.06 35.13
N GLU A 59 -7.03 -7.23 35.62
CA GLU A 59 -6.81 -7.63 37.01
C GLU A 59 -7.13 -6.49 37.99
N GLU A 60 -7.38 -6.83 39.27
CA GLU A 60 -7.71 -5.83 40.29
C GLU A 60 -6.57 -4.81 40.47
N GLY A 61 -6.84 -3.55 40.12
CA GLY A 61 -5.89 -2.44 40.20
C GLY A 61 -5.20 -2.09 38.88
N GLU A 62 -5.53 -2.76 37.79
CA GLU A 62 -5.13 -2.37 36.43
C GLU A 62 -6.15 -1.39 35.81
N GLU A 63 -5.69 -0.55 34.87
CA GLU A 63 -6.51 0.41 34.15
C GLU A 63 -6.48 0.10 32.64
N LEU A 64 -7.60 0.31 31.95
CA LEU A 64 -7.69 0.21 30.50
C LEU A 64 -7.27 1.54 29.89
N PHE A 65 -5.97 1.82 29.93
CA PHE A 65 -5.45 3.13 29.51
C PHE A 65 -5.37 3.29 27.99
N THR A 66 -5.64 2.22 27.23
CA THR A 66 -5.68 2.22 25.77
C THR A 66 -7.06 2.51 25.19
N ASP A 67 -8.13 2.57 25.99
CA ASP A 67 -9.48 3.01 25.56
C ASP A 67 -9.53 4.55 25.56
N HIS A 68 -9.07 5.14 24.47
CA HIS A 68 -8.95 6.59 24.32
C HIS A 68 -10.27 7.26 23.99
N ASN A 69 -11.15 6.57 23.27
CA ASN A 69 -12.47 7.08 22.92
C ASN A 69 -13.53 6.86 24.02
N GLN A 70 -13.16 6.17 25.10
CA GLN A 70 -13.95 5.92 26.31
C GLN A 70 -15.25 5.17 26.04
N ASN A 71 -15.22 4.23 25.10
CA ASN A 71 -16.37 3.38 24.79
C ASN A 71 -16.41 2.09 25.62
N GLY A 72 -15.42 1.86 26.48
CA GLY A 72 -15.30 0.72 27.39
C GLY A 72 -14.53 -0.46 26.82
N VAL A 73 -13.94 -0.35 25.63
CA VAL A 73 -13.12 -1.38 24.99
C VAL A 73 -11.91 -0.75 24.33
N SER A 74 -10.75 -1.41 24.39
CA SER A 74 -9.60 -1.02 23.57
C SER A 74 -9.76 -1.65 22.20
N ASP A 75 -10.18 -0.86 21.23
CA ASP A 75 -10.51 -1.33 19.88
C ASP A 75 -9.61 -0.71 18.80
N PHE A 76 -9.88 -1.02 17.54
CA PHE A 76 -9.07 -0.50 16.44
C PHE A 76 -9.18 1.03 16.30
N ARG A 77 -10.28 1.66 16.72
CA ARG A 77 -10.40 3.14 16.68
C ARG A 77 -9.48 3.79 17.69
N ASP A 78 -9.26 3.17 18.84
CA ASP A 78 -8.25 3.66 19.78
C ASP A 78 -6.84 3.51 19.21
N LEU A 79 -6.58 2.38 18.56
CA LEU A 79 -5.30 2.13 17.91
C LEU A 79 -5.04 3.17 16.80
N LEU A 80 -6.05 3.54 16.01
CA LEU A 80 -5.92 4.58 14.98
C LEU A 80 -5.39 5.90 15.56
N GLY A 81 -5.92 6.33 16.70
CA GLY A 81 -5.45 7.52 17.41
C GLY A 81 -3.98 7.44 17.82
N LEU A 82 -3.52 6.26 18.25
CA LEU A 82 -2.08 6.02 18.49
C LEU A 82 -1.29 6.16 17.19
N THR A 83 -1.78 5.58 16.09
CA THR A 83 -1.05 5.63 14.81
C THR A 83 -0.84 7.04 14.30
N GLU A 84 -1.72 8.00 14.62
CA GLU A 84 -1.50 9.41 14.29
C GLU A 84 -0.15 9.94 14.82
N HIS A 85 0.27 9.46 15.99
CA HIS A 85 1.43 9.95 16.74
C HIS A 85 2.70 9.08 16.57
N LEU A 86 2.59 7.89 15.97
CA LEU A 86 3.73 6.99 15.82
C LEU A 86 4.83 7.61 14.95
N GLY A 87 6.04 7.71 15.51
CA GLY A 87 7.22 8.21 14.80
C GLY A 87 7.36 9.74 14.80
N THR A 88 6.49 10.47 15.51
CA THR A 88 6.69 11.91 15.75
C THR A 88 7.72 12.12 16.88
N LEU A 89 8.53 13.18 16.76
CA LEU A 89 9.61 13.49 17.71
C LEU A 89 9.15 14.40 18.86
N SER A 90 7.91 14.90 18.82
CA SER A 90 7.36 15.74 19.87
C SER A 90 6.01 15.25 20.35
N CYS A 91 5.85 15.25 21.67
CA CYS A 91 4.60 15.02 22.36
C CYS A 91 3.62 16.17 22.08
N LEU A 92 2.93 16.11 20.94
CA LEU A 92 1.84 17.02 20.66
C LEU A 92 0.56 16.52 21.34
N GLU A 93 -0.16 17.45 21.99
CA GLU A 93 -1.47 17.15 22.59
C GLU A 93 -2.54 16.83 21.52
N SER A 94 -2.31 17.25 20.28
CA SER A 94 -3.17 16.96 19.13
C SER A 94 -2.44 17.28 17.83
N LEU A 95 -2.68 16.49 16.79
CA LEU A 95 -2.24 16.78 15.44
C LEU A 95 -3.30 17.58 14.66
N PRO A 96 -2.90 18.44 13.71
CA PRO A 96 -3.84 19.14 12.86
C PRO A 96 -4.61 18.15 11.97
N TRP A 97 -5.93 18.32 11.91
CA TRP A 97 -6.81 17.54 11.04
C TRP A 97 -7.02 18.27 9.72
N GLU A 98 -6.89 17.54 8.61
CA GLU A 98 -7.14 18.04 7.27
C GLU A 98 -8.29 17.28 6.61
N ASP A 99 -9.21 18.04 6.00
CA ASP A 99 -10.21 17.47 5.11
C ASP A 99 -9.52 16.98 3.85
N CYS A 100 -9.54 15.66 3.64
CA CYS A 100 -9.01 15.05 2.45
C CYS A 100 -10.13 14.46 1.59
N SER A 101 -10.04 14.72 0.29
CA SER A 101 -10.97 14.23 -0.72
C SER A 101 -10.20 13.39 -1.74
N ASN A 102 -9.67 12.28 -1.27
CA ASN A 102 -9.00 11.28 -2.10
C ASN A 102 -10.01 10.23 -2.58
N ASP A 103 -9.68 9.51 -3.63
CA ASP A 103 -10.53 8.44 -4.18
C ASP A 103 -9.71 7.18 -4.45
N LEU A 104 -10.40 6.05 -4.60
CA LEU A 104 -9.77 4.79 -4.96
C LEU A 104 -9.68 4.66 -6.48
N VAL A 105 -8.52 4.23 -6.97
CA VAL A 105 -8.30 3.93 -8.38
C VAL A 105 -8.02 2.44 -8.51
N LEU A 106 -8.82 1.75 -9.31
CA LEU A 106 -8.62 0.34 -9.63
C LEU A 106 -8.00 0.25 -11.04
N GLU A 107 -6.83 -0.33 -11.15
CA GLU A 107 -6.15 -0.62 -12.41
C GLU A 107 -6.44 -2.06 -12.86
N THR A 108 -6.76 -2.24 -14.14
CA THR A 108 -6.71 -3.54 -14.82
C THR A 108 -5.27 -3.80 -15.27
N TYR A 109 -4.52 -4.58 -14.48
CA TYR A 109 -3.09 -4.80 -14.70
C TYR A 109 -2.81 -5.90 -15.74
N GLU A 110 -3.53 -7.02 -15.67
CA GLU A 110 -3.32 -8.14 -16.61
C GLU A 110 -4.62 -8.90 -16.85
N VAL A 111 -4.94 -9.16 -18.12
CA VAL A 111 -6.09 -9.99 -18.52
C VAL A 111 -5.59 -11.35 -19.01
N HIS A 112 -5.78 -12.38 -18.19
CA HIS A 112 -5.30 -13.75 -18.45
C HIS A 112 -6.21 -14.48 -19.44
N THR A 113 -6.26 -14.01 -20.69
CA THR A 113 -7.16 -14.54 -21.74
C THR A 113 -6.96 -16.04 -21.98
N ASN A 114 -5.71 -16.51 -21.96
CA ASN A 114 -5.37 -17.93 -22.16
C ASN A 114 -5.01 -18.65 -20.86
N GLY A 115 -5.20 -18.01 -19.71
CA GLY A 115 -4.66 -18.44 -18.44
C GLY A 115 -3.14 -18.26 -18.38
N PHE A 116 -2.58 -18.52 -17.20
CA PHE A 116 -1.15 -18.45 -16.95
C PHE A 116 -0.80 -19.48 -15.88
N SER A 117 0.29 -20.23 -16.03
CA SER A 117 0.63 -21.29 -15.08
C SER A 117 2.11 -21.51 -14.98
N ASP A 118 2.55 -21.98 -13.83
CA ASP A 118 3.86 -22.56 -13.60
C ASP A 118 3.74 -23.98 -13.02
N ASP A 119 4.86 -24.54 -12.55
CA ASP A 119 4.90 -25.90 -11.99
C ASP A 119 4.15 -26.05 -10.65
N TYR A 120 3.77 -24.94 -10.00
CA TYR A 120 3.20 -24.92 -8.66
C TYR A 120 1.72 -24.55 -8.65
N SER A 121 1.29 -23.71 -9.61
CA SER A 121 -0.07 -23.18 -9.63
C SER A 121 -0.50 -22.72 -11.03
N ALA A 122 -1.81 -22.51 -11.20
CA ALA A 122 -2.38 -22.05 -12.46
C ALA A 122 -3.49 -21.02 -12.22
N ILE A 123 -3.43 -19.95 -12.99
CA ILE A 123 -4.44 -18.92 -13.16
C ILE A 123 -5.28 -19.34 -14.37
N PRO A 124 -6.59 -19.62 -14.20
CA PRO A 124 -7.41 -20.09 -15.31
C PRO A 124 -7.67 -18.97 -16.34
N PRO A 125 -7.97 -19.35 -17.60
CA PRO A 125 -8.41 -18.41 -18.62
C PRO A 125 -9.59 -17.54 -18.18
N GLY A 126 -9.57 -16.27 -18.57
CA GLY A 126 -10.62 -15.30 -18.23
C GLY A 126 -10.50 -14.70 -16.82
N SER A 127 -9.39 -14.97 -16.11
CA SER A 127 -9.04 -14.29 -14.86
C SER A 127 -8.46 -12.91 -15.15
N VAL A 128 -8.58 -11.97 -14.21
CA VAL A 128 -8.02 -10.62 -14.32
C VAL A 128 -7.26 -10.26 -13.06
N THR A 129 -6.04 -9.76 -13.22
CA THR A 129 -5.26 -9.14 -12.14
C THR A 129 -5.56 -7.66 -12.08
N TYR A 130 -6.03 -7.21 -10.93
CA TYR A 130 -6.26 -5.82 -10.59
C TYR A 130 -5.22 -5.31 -9.59
N ARG A 131 -4.95 -4.02 -9.64
CA ARG A 131 -4.16 -3.30 -8.63
C ARG A 131 -4.98 -2.14 -8.10
N LEU A 132 -5.03 -1.99 -6.78
CA LEU A 132 -5.81 -0.97 -6.11
C LEU A 132 -4.89 0.11 -5.54
N PHE A 133 -5.28 1.36 -5.76
CA PHE A 133 -4.54 2.52 -5.32
C PHE A 133 -5.44 3.51 -4.60
N LEU A 134 -4.85 4.30 -3.73
CA LEU A 134 -5.40 5.56 -3.25
C LEU A 134 -4.79 6.71 -4.05
N ALA A 135 -5.63 7.51 -4.70
CA ALA A 135 -5.19 8.73 -5.38
C ALA A 135 -5.17 9.90 -4.41
N THR A 136 -3.99 10.47 -4.16
CA THR A 136 -3.78 11.58 -3.24
C THR A 136 -3.01 12.74 -3.87
N ALA A 137 -3.38 13.96 -3.47
CA ALA A 137 -2.64 15.17 -3.82
C ALA A 137 -1.43 15.41 -2.91
N PHE A 138 -1.28 14.65 -1.83
CA PHE A 138 -0.18 14.79 -0.90
C PHE A 138 1.11 14.27 -1.52
N THR A 139 2.12 15.14 -1.61
CA THR A 139 3.42 14.80 -2.18
C THR A 139 4.35 14.13 -1.19
N ASN A 140 4.03 14.17 0.10
CA ASN A 140 4.80 13.54 1.17
C ASN A 140 3.86 13.00 2.24
N SER A 141 3.18 11.90 1.94
CA SER A 141 2.26 11.25 2.86
C SER A 141 2.62 9.79 3.10
N ASP A 142 2.19 9.27 4.24
CA ASP A 142 2.20 7.85 4.51
C ASP A 142 0.81 7.32 4.88
N LEU A 143 0.66 6.01 4.68
CA LEU A 143 -0.54 5.28 5.05
C LEU A 143 -0.41 4.80 6.48
N SER A 144 -1.09 5.48 7.40
CA SER A 144 -1.05 5.16 8.83
C SER A 144 -2.01 4.03 9.20
N GLY A 145 -3.16 3.94 8.53
CA GLY A 145 -4.16 2.91 8.78
C GLY A 145 -5.05 2.58 7.58
N VAL A 146 -5.38 1.30 7.41
CA VAL A 146 -6.47 0.81 6.56
C VAL A 146 -7.32 -0.10 7.42
N TYR A 147 -8.59 0.23 7.63
CA TYR A 147 -9.33 -0.32 8.76
C TYR A 147 -10.81 -0.53 8.49
N GLY A 148 -11.43 -1.36 9.33
CA GLY A 148 -12.87 -1.49 9.40
C GLY A 148 -13.34 -1.87 10.78
N ASP A 149 -14.58 -1.50 11.08
CA ASP A 149 -15.27 -1.83 12.32
C ASP A 149 -16.79 -1.81 12.09
N SER A 150 -17.58 -2.00 13.15
CA SER A 150 -19.04 -2.05 13.04
C SER A 150 -19.72 -0.74 12.66
N LEU A 151 -19.06 0.41 12.87
CA LEU A 151 -19.56 1.74 12.54
C LEU A 151 -19.15 2.13 11.12
N SER A 152 -17.95 1.72 10.70
CA SER A 152 -17.38 1.96 9.38
C SER A 152 -16.87 0.64 8.80
N PRO A 153 -17.76 -0.22 8.25
CA PRO A 153 -17.37 -1.54 7.75
C PRO A 153 -16.42 -1.44 6.55
N MET A 154 -15.43 -2.32 6.52
CA MET A 154 -14.52 -2.50 5.38
C MET A 154 -14.71 -3.89 4.77
N TRP A 155 -14.68 -3.99 3.45
CA TRP A 155 -14.82 -5.27 2.77
C TRP A 155 -14.25 -5.25 1.35
N ILE A 156 -13.83 -6.43 0.89
CA ILE A 156 -13.49 -6.71 -0.50
C ILE A 156 -14.22 -7.99 -0.89
N SER A 157 -14.93 -7.97 -2.02
CA SER A 157 -15.70 -9.08 -2.55
C SER A 157 -15.20 -9.47 -3.93
N CYS A 158 -14.85 -10.74 -4.08
CA CYS A 158 -14.50 -11.38 -5.36
C CYS A 158 -15.34 -12.66 -5.45
N PRO A 159 -16.54 -12.65 -6.07
CA PRO A 159 -17.49 -13.77 -5.96
C PRO A 159 -17.00 -15.11 -6.50
N THR A 160 -16.08 -15.09 -7.47
CA THR A 160 -15.45 -16.29 -8.04
C THR A 160 -14.10 -16.64 -7.38
N GLY A 161 -13.70 -15.83 -6.41
CA GLY A 161 -12.50 -15.97 -5.62
C GLY A 161 -11.26 -15.32 -6.23
N ILE A 162 -10.19 -15.32 -5.44
CA ILE A 162 -8.89 -14.75 -5.78
C ILE A 162 -7.80 -15.81 -5.81
N PHE A 163 -6.81 -15.59 -6.66
CA PHE A 163 -5.65 -16.46 -6.82
C PHE A 163 -4.61 -16.18 -5.72
N GLN A 164 -4.23 -17.24 -5.02
CA GLN A 164 -3.19 -17.27 -4.01
C GLN A 164 -2.11 -18.27 -4.42
N HIS A 165 -0.90 -17.78 -4.64
CA HIS A 165 0.26 -18.60 -5.00
C HIS A 165 0.87 -19.25 -3.74
N PRO A 166 1.33 -20.52 -3.78
CA PRO A 166 1.96 -21.17 -2.61
C PRO A 166 3.24 -20.50 -2.08
N PHE A 167 3.90 -19.67 -2.89
CA PHE A 167 5.06 -18.86 -2.53
C PHE A 167 4.73 -17.36 -2.34
N GLY A 168 3.45 -17.03 -2.27
CA GLY A 168 3.00 -15.70 -1.85
C GLY A 168 2.56 -15.71 -0.39
N GLY A 169 1.86 -14.65 -0.02
CA GLY A 169 1.20 -14.51 1.26
C GLY A 169 0.14 -13.41 1.19
N GLY A 170 -0.32 -12.97 2.35
CA GLY A 170 -1.39 -11.98 2.43
C GLY A 170 -0.90 -10.55 2.24
N MET A 171 0.41 -10.31 2.32
CA MET A 171 1.04 -8.99 2.17
C MET A 171 1.98 -8.97 0.98
N ALA A 172 2.17 -7.80 0.37
CA ALA A 172 3.11 -7.61 -0.74
C ALA A 172 4.52 -8.15 -0.41
N LEU A 173 4.97 -7.93 0.83
CA LEU A 173 6.29 -8.34 1.31
C LEU A 173 6.46 -9.86 1.50
N ASP A 174 5.37 -10.62 1.48
CA ASP A 174 5.44 -12.09 1.56
C ASP A 174 5.93 -12.71 0.25
N VAL A 175 5.91 -11.95 -0.85
CA VAL A 175 6.38 -12.41 -2.17
C VAL A 175 7.87 -12.09 -2.31
N ASN A 176 8.71 -13.12 -2.38
CA ASN A 176 10.13 -12.94 -2.66
C ASN A 176 10.37 -12.79 -4.18
N PRO A 177 10.90 -11.65 -4.68
CA PRO A 177 11.14 -11.44 -6.11
C PRO A 177 12.03 -12.49 -6.78
N ASP A 178 13.00 -13.07 -6.06
CA ASP A 178 13.92 -14.08 -6.61
C ASP A 178 13.19 -15.36 -7.05
N ILE A 179 12.02 -15.65 -6.45
CA ILE A 179 11.23 -16.84 -6.77
C ILE A 179 10.61 -16.76 -8.17
N LEU A 180 10.42 -15.57 -8.73
CA LEU A 180 9.71 -15.37 -9.99
C LEU A 180 10.41 -16.02 -11.18
N THR A 181 11.72 -16.30 -11.05
CA THR A 181 12.51 -17.03 -12.06
C THR A 181 12.12 -18.51 -12.18
N ILE A 182 11.55 -19.10 -11.13
CA ILE A 182 11.16 -20.53 -11.08
C ILE A 182 9.66 -20.74 -10.83
N ALA A 183 8.96 -19.73 -10.33
CA ALA A 183 7.52 -19.70 -10.11
C ALA A 183 6.93 -18.38 -10.61
N PRO A 184 6.92 -18.16 -11.94
CA PRO A 184 6.50 -16.88 -12.51
C PRO A 184 5.04 -16.54 -12.25
N ALA A 185 4.17 -17.51 -11.95
CA ALA A 185 2.77 -17.23 -11.63
C ALA A 185 2.63 -16.52 -10.27
N ALA A 186 3.63 -16.62 -9.40
CA ALA A 186 3.66 -15.92 -8.11
C ALA A 186 3.60 -14.39 -8.26
N LYS A 187 4.02 -13.83 -9.40
CA LYS A 187 3.90 -12.40 -9.72
C LYS A 187 2.46 -11.89 -9.60
N TYR A 188 1.49 -12.76 -9.91
CA TYR A 188 0.07 -12.44 -9.93
C TYR A 188 -0.67 -12.91 -8.67
N THR A 189 0.02 -13.32 -7.61
CA THR A 189 -0.66 -13.65 -6.34
C THR A 189 -1.38 -12.44 -5.77
N SER A 190 -2.47 -12.69 -5.06
CA SER A 190 -3.27 -11.63 -4.45
C SER A 190 -2.74 -11.30 -3.06
N PHE A 191 -2.54 -10.02 -2.78
CA PHE A 191 -1.98 -9.55 -1.51
C PHE A 191 -2.46 -8.13 -1.20
N LEU A 192 -2.37 -7.74 0.07
CA LEU A 192 -2.60 -6.39 0.56
C LEU A 192 -1.27 -5.63 0.66
N SER A 193 -1.35 -4.29 0.61
CA SER A 193 -0.18 -3.44 0.74
C SER A 193 -0.48 -2.16 1.52
N MET A 194 0.57 -1.62 2.14
CA MET A 194 0.58 -0.32 2.79
C MET A 194 1.50 0.67 2.06
N GLY A 195 1.39 0.73 0.73
CA GLY A 195 2.20 1.58 -0.14
C GLY A 195 3.41 0.89 -0.79
N SER A 196 3.72 -0.35 -0.42
CA SER A 196 4.88 -1.09 -0.93
C SER A 196 4.56 -2.07 -2.05
N TRP A 197 5.51 -2.23 -2.96
CA TRP A 197 5.50 -3.29 -3.94
C TRP A 197 6.31 -4.48 -3.43
N PHE A 198 6.09 -5.67 -3.98
CA PHE A 198 6.90 -6.82 -3.57
C PHE A 198 8.37 -6.71 -4.03
N ASP A 199 8.65 -5.86 -5.03
CA ASP A 199 9.98 -5.55 -5.56
C ASP A 199 10.43 -4.11 -5.24
N SER A 200 9.77 -3.40 -4.31
CA SER A 200 10.17 -2.04 -3.96
C SER A 200 11.51 -2.00 -3.20
N CYS A 201 12.25 -0.91 -3.40
CA CYS A 201 13.55 -0.65 -2.79
C CYS A 201 13.53 -0.48 -1.26
N ASP A 202 12.37 -0.14 -0.69
CA ASP A 202 12.13 0.03 0.74
C ASP A 202 10.78 -0.62 1.07
N PRO A 203 10.77 -1.81 1.68
CA PRO A 203 9.53 -2.44 2.10
C PRO A 203 8.99 -1.74 3.36
N ASN A 204 7.96 -0.90 3.20
CA ASN A 204 7.17 -0.42 4.33
C ASN A 204 6.49 -1.61 4.99
N PHE A 205 6.72 -1.78 6.29
CA PHE A 205 6.08 -2.85 7.05
C PHE A 205 4.68 -2.40 7.47
N GLY A 206 3.67 -3.04 6.88
CA GLY A 206 2.31 -3.02 7.41
C GLY A 206 2.16 -4.06 8.52
N TYR A 207 1.68 -3.66 9.69
CA TYR A 207 1.25 -4.57 10.75
C TYR A 207 -0.22 -4.95 10.55
N LEU A 208 -0.48 -6.24 10.40
CA LEU A 208 -1.84 -6.80 10.37
C LEU A 208 -2.37 -6.92 11.79
N ILE A 209 -3.47 -6.25 12.08
CA ILE A 209 -4.13 -6.30 13.38
C ILE A 209 -5.49 -6.95 13.21
N GLU A 210 -5.70 -8.03 13.94
CA GLU A 210 -6.90 -8.84 13.88
C GLU A 210 -7.25 -9.31 15.28
N TRP A 211 -8.53 -9.18 15.63
CA TRP A 211 -9.09 -9.91 16.76
C TRP A 211 -9.37 -11.35 16.36
N SER A 212 -8.95 -12.30 17.20
CA SER A 212 -8.97 -13.72 16.84
C SER A 212 -10.33 -14.31 16.46
N GLU A 213 -11.43 -13.66 16.83
CA GLU A 213 -12.79 -14.08 16.47
C GLU A 213 -13.23 -13.59 15.08
N ASP A 214 -12.61 -12.54 14.53
CA ASP A 214 -13.00 -11.95 13.25
C ASP A 214 -12.42 -12.72 12.05
N ASN A 215 -11.18 -13.21 12.17
CA ASN A 215 -10.55 -14.14 11.22
C ASN A 215 -10.62 -13.68 9.75
N TRP A 216 -10.67 -12.36 9.51
CA TRP A 216 -10.77 -11.73 8.20
C TRP A 216 -9.52 -11.98 7.35
N TYR A 217 -8.33 -12.07 7.95
CA TYR A 217 -7.09 -12.31 7.22
C TYR A 217 -7.06 -13.71 6.61
N ASN A 218 -7.50 -14.72 7.38
CA ASN A 218 -7.62 -16.08 6.85
C ASN A 218 -8.75 -16.20 5.81
N GLN A 219 -9.82 -15.40 5.91
CA GLN A 219 -10.83 -15.31 4.84
C GLN A 219 -10.19 -14.83 3.53
N PHE A 220 -9.36 -13.79 3.59
CA PHE A 220 -8.60 -13.30 2.45
C PHE A 220 -7.69 -14.38 1.84
N LEU A 221 -6.87 -15.05 2.66
CA LEU A 221 -5.98 -16.12 2.20
C LEU A 221 -6.74 -17.34 1.66
N SER A 222 -7.96 -17.59 2.12
CA SER A 222 -8.81 -18.68 1.60
C SER A 222 -9.43 -18.36 0.24
N GLY A 223 -9.26 -17.14 -0.26
CA GLY A 223 -9.56 -16.76 -1.62
C GLY A 223 -10.97 -16.21 -1.84
N SER A 224 -11.69 -15.74 -0.81
CA SER A 224 -13.08 -15.24 -0.94
C SER A 224 -13.23 -13.72 -0.77
N GLY A 225 -12.12 -12.97 -0.69
CA GLY A 225 -12.12 -11.60 -0.16
C GLY A 225 -12.22 -11.61 1.38
N PHE A 226 -12.73 -10.53 1.98
CA PHE A 226 -12.92 -10.43 3.43
C PHE A 226 -13.92 -9.34 3.81
N THR A 227 -14.37 -9.33 5.07
CA THR A 227 -15.17 -8.26 5.65
C THR A 227 -14.73 -8.03 7.09
N ILE A 228 -14.59 -6.77 7.48
CA ILE A 228 -14.34 -6.31 8.86
C ILE A 228 -15.49 -5.40 9.26
N ASN A 229 -16.33 -5.87 10.17
CA ASN A 229 -17.53 -5.17 10.63
C ASN A 229 -17.86 -5.46 12.12
N SER A 230 -16.87 -5.93 12.87
CA SER A 230 -17.02 -6.23 14.29
C SER A 230 -16.87 -4.96 15.14
N PRO A 231 -17.35 -4.95 16.38
CA PRO A 231 -17.12 -3.83 17.30
C PRO A 231 -15.64 -3.58 17.61
N ILE A 232 -14.82 -4.65 17.71
CA ILE A 232 -13.36 -4.51 17.94
C ILE A 232 -12.66 -3.95 16.70
N GLY A 233 -13.14 -4.34 15.52
CA GLY A 233 -12.54 -3.98 14.26
C GLY A 233 -11.19 -4.64 14.01
N GLY A 234 -10.53 -4.17 12.97
CA GLY A 234 -9.27 -4.73 12.50
C GLY A 234 -8.79 -4.02 11.25
N GLY A 235 -7.61 -4.40 10.79
CA GLY A 235 -7.03 -3.80 9.60
C GLY A 235 -5.52 -3.87 9.57
N MET A 236 -4.92 -2.87 8.93
CA MET A 236 -3.49 -2.73 8.74
C MET A 236 -3.02 -1.37 9.27
N VAL A 237 -1.87 -1.36 9.95
CA VAL A 237 -1.21 -0.15 10.44
C VAL A 237 0.16 -0.02 9.76
N GLY A 238 0.48 1.15 9.21
CA GLY A 238 1.77 1.37 8.56
C GLY A 238 2.88 1.69 9.56
N SER A 239 4.14 1.41 9.20
CA SER A 239 5.33 1.87 9.95
C SER A 239 5.77 3.27 9.49
N ALA A 240 5.93 4.21 10.42
CA ALA A 240 6.39 5.58 10.17
C ALA A 240 7.92 5.73 10.36
N PRO A 241 8.56 6.78 9.78
CA PRO A 241 8.16 7.49 8.57
C PRO A 241 8.73 6.78 7.32
N LEU A 242 8.00 6.87 6.21
CA LEU A 242 8.42 6.31 4.93
C LEU A 242 9.70 6.97 4.39
N THR A 243 10.64 6.16 3.90
CA THR A 243 11.78 6.62 3.11
C THR A 243 11.73 6.15 1.66
N THR A 244 11.81 7.13 0.75
CA THR A 244 12.62 7.15 -0.50
C THR A 244 12.23 6.36 -1.75
N CYS A 245 11.27 5.43 -1.73
CA CYS A 245 10.79 4.87 -3.02
C CYS A 245 9.67 5.76 -3.53
N GLU A 246 9.96 6.57 -4.56
CA GLU A 246 8.94 7.30 -5.30
C GLU A 246 7.84 6.33 -5.74
N PRO A 247 6.56 6.72 -5.63
CA PRO A 247 5.48 5.89 -6.14
C PRO A 247 5.70 5.66 -7.64
N VAL A 248 5.35 4.47 -8.12
CA VAL A 248 5.45 4.11 -9.56
C VAL A 248 4.68 5.12 -10.41
N VAL A 249 3.57 5.64 -9.89
CA VAL A 249 2.80 6.73 -10.46
C VAL A 249 2.68 7.84 -9.40
N PRO A 250 3.18 9.06 -9.66
CA PRO A 250 3.04 10.18 -8.74
C PRO A 250 1.60 10.40 -8.27
N GLY A 251 1.43 10.57 -6.95
CA GLY A 251 0.11 10.77 -6.34
C GLY A 251 -0.72 9.49 -6.16
N LEU A 252 -0.20 8.30 -6.45
CA LEU A 252 -0.87 7.03 -6.14
C LEU A 252 -0.14 6.25 -5.04
N ILE A 253 -0.87 5.86 -4.00
CA ILE A 253 -0.39 4.94 -2.96
C ILE A 253 -0.96 3.56 -3.23
N PHE A 254 -0.10 2.54 -3.34
CA PHE A 254 -0.51 1.18 -3.67
C PHE A 254 -1.09 0.44 -2.45
N LEU A 255 -2.32 -0.09 -2.59
CA LEU A 255 -3.07 -0.73 -1.49
C LEU A 255 -3.16 -2.25 -1.62
N GLY A 256 -2.87 -2.81 -2.80
CA GLY A 256 -2.85 -4.26 -2.99
C GLY A 256 -3.10 -4.71 -4.41
N GLN A 257 -2.93 -6.01 -4.62
CA GLN A 257 -3.15 -6.70 -5.90
C GLN A 257 -4.16 -7.84 -5.72
N PHE A 258 -5.06 -8.00 -6.68
CA PHE A 258 -6.13 -9.01 -6.63
C PHE A 258 -6.27 -9.68 -7.99
N THR A 259 -5.92 -10.96 -8.07
CA THR A 259 -6.16 -11.76 -9.28
C THR A 259 -7.46 -12.52 -9.12
N VAL A 260 -8.53 -12.00 -9.72
CA VAL A 260 -9.88 -12.57 -9.67
C VAL A 260 -9.96 -13.76 -10.62
N ILE A 261 -10.36 -14.92 -10.11
CA ILE A 261 -10.32 -16.20 -10.83
C ILE A 261 -11.57 -16.34 -11.70
N GLY A 262 -11.41 -16.51 -13.01
CA GLY A 262 -12.51 -16.90 -13.91
C GLY A 262 -13.67 -15.91 -14.02
N SER A 263 -13.48 -14.69 -13.53
CA SER A 263 -14.38 -13.55 -13.73
C SER A 263 -13.60 -12.23 -13.67
N MET A 264 -14.31 -11.15 -13.92
CA MET A 264 -13.81 -9.78 -13.80
C MET A 264 -14.41 -9.05 -12.59
N GLU A 265 -15.20 -9.74 -11.75
CA GLU A 265 -16.01 -9.08 -10.73
C GLU A 265 -15.22 -8.91 -9.43
N ILE A 266 -14.83 -7.66 -9.17
CA ILE A 266 -14.30 -7.23 -7.87
C ILE A 266 -15.00 -5.94 -7.45
N SER A 267 -15.31 -5.83 -6.17
CA SER A 267 -15.80 -4.60 -5.55
C SER A 267 -15.40 -4.56 -4.09
N GLY A 268 -15.40 -3.37 -3.50
CA GLY A 268 -15.10 -3.22 -2.10
C GLY A 268 -15.38 -1.83 -1.57
N SER A 269 -15.26 -1.73 -0.25
CA SER A 269 -15.21 -0.45 0.45
C SER A 269 -14.09 -0.46 1.48
N LEU A 270 -13.28 0.58 1.49
CA LEU A 270 -12.15 0.75 2.41
C LEU A 270 -12.31 2.02 3.24
N ASN A 271 -11.76 1.98 4.45
CA ASN A 271 -11.52 3.16 5.26
C ASN A 271 -10.02 3.33 5.47
N ILE A 272 -9.54 4.55 5.38
CA ILE A 272 -8.13 4.87 5.27
C ILE A 272 -7.79 6.08 6.13
N GLN A 273 -6.67 6.00 6.83
CA GLN A 273 -6.03 7.11 7.53
C GLN A 273 -4.65 7.38 6.92
N LEU A 274 -4.40 8.65 6.57
CA LEU A 274 -3.12 9.15 6.09
C LEU A 274 -2.50 10.13 7.08
N ARG A 275 -1.18 10.18 7.08
CA ARG A 275 -0.42 11.30 7.64
C ARG A 275 0.27 12.05 6.52
N ASP A 276 0.14 13.37 6.51
CA ASP A 276 0.78 14.24 5.51
C ASP A 276 1.86 15.11 6.18
N TYR A 277 3.07 15.07 5.63
CA TYR A 277 4.26 15.72 6.16
C TYR A 277 4.62 16.93 5.28
N GLN A 278 3.82 17.98 5.41
CA GLN A 278 3.98 19.25 4.70
C GLN A 278 5.42 19.79 4.81
N GLY A 279 6.16 19.78 3.70
CA GLY A 279 7.47 20.44 3.59
C GLY A 279 8.56 19.90 4.52
N PHE A 280 8.60 18.59 4.78
CA PHE A 280 9.53 17.92 5.70
C PHE A 280 9.35 18.32 7.18
N SER A 281 8.13 18.67 7.60
CA SER A 281 7.83 18.80 9.02
C SER A 281 8.03 17.46 9.75
N THR A 282 8.40 17.52 11.03
CA THR A 282 8.42 16.34 11.93
C THR A 282 7.03 16.03 12.48
N GLU A 283 6.06 16.91 12.23
CA GLU A 283 4.70 16.85 12.75
C GLU A 283 3.73 16.80 11.56
N PRO A 284 3.01 15.68 11.38
CA PRO A 284 2.11 15.50 10.26
C PRO A 284 0.74 16.14 10.53
N SER A 285 -0.01 16.40 9.46
CA SER A 285 -1.47 16.49 9.54
C SER A 285 -2.10 15.12 9.32
N VAL A 286 -3.25 14.88 9.97
CA VAL A 286 -4.00 13.62 9.88
C VAL A 286 -5.19 13.82 8.95
N CYS A 287 -5.41 12.83 8.09
CA CYS A 287 -6.52 12.75 7.16
C CYS A 287 -7.18 11.36 7.29
N GLN A 288 -8.50 11.32 7.42
CA GLN A 288 -9.26 10.06 7.52
C GLN A 288 -10.42 10.06 6.53
N MET A 289 -10.60 8.94 5.84
CA MET A 289 -11.62 8.74 4.81
C MET A 289 -12.32 7.43 5.07
N GLU A 290 -13.65 7.46 5.11
CA GLU A 290 -14.48 6.29 5.36
C GLU A 290 -15.44 6.05 4.21
N GLY A 291 -15.69 4.77 3.92
CA GLY A 291 -16.65 4.38 2.89
C GLY A 291 -16.19 4.69 1.47
N LEU A 292 -14.88 4.76 1.22
CA LEU A 292 -14.36 4.84 -0.14
C LEU A 292 -14.71 3.53 -0.86
N THR A 293 -15.17 3.60 -2.11
CA THR A 293 -15.64 2.41 -2.84
C THR A 293 -14.92 2.24 -4.16
N PHE A 294 -14.71 1.00 -4.57
CA PHE A 294 -14.19 0.66 -5.89
C PHE A 294 -14.97 -0.52 -6.46
N ASN A 295 -14.99 -0.64 -7.79
CA ASN A 295 -15.50 -1.81 -8.48
C ASN A 295 -14.86 -1.94 -9.87
N SER A 296 -14.93 -3.14 -10.43
CA SER A 296 -14.38 -3.48 -11.73
C SER A 296 -15.02 -2.76 -12.93
N GLU A 297 -16.23 -2.21 -12.81
CA GLU A 297 -16.87 -1.46 -13.91
C GLU A 297 -16.20 -0.10 -14.16
N ASN A 298 -15.55 0.44 -13.13
CA ASN A 298 -14.80 1.70 -13.18
C ASN A 298 -13.28 1.46 -13.27
N ALA A 299 -12.85 0.22 -13.48
CA ALA A 299 -11.43 -0.11 -13.60
C ALA A 299 -10.80 0.64 -14.78
N GLN A 300 -9.64 1.21 -14.53
CA GLN A 300 -8.85 1.95 -15.50
C GLN A 300 -7.81 1.05 -16.15
N ILE A 301 -7.36 1.41 -17.34
CA ILE A 301 -6.17 0.85 -17.97
C ILE A 301 -5.09 1.92 -17.88
N PHE A 302 -3.99 1.61 -17.21
CA PHE A 302 -2.88 2.54 -17.03
C PHE A 302 -1.99 2.53 -18.26
N GLY A 303 -1.46 3.70 -18.61
CA GLY A 303 -0.51 3.87 -19.69
C GLY A 303 -0.49 5.31 -20.19
N CYS A 304 0.35 5.58 -21.19
CA CYS A 304 0.42 6.91 -21.75
C CYS A 304 -0.81 7.23 -22.61
N ILE A 305 -1.57 8.26 -22.22
CA ILE A 305 -2.74 8.75 -22.98
C ILE A 305 -2.41 9.88 -23.97
N ASN A 306 -1.18 10.38 -23.96
CA ASN A 306 -0.76 11.44 -24.87
C ASN A 306 -0.56 10.89 -26.29
N THR A 307 -1.42 11.29 -27.23
CA THR A 307 -1.35 10.85 -28.63
C THR A 307 -0.08 11.28 -29.36
N GLU A 308 0.67 12.23 -28.80
CA GLU A 308 1.95 12.70 -29.29
C GLU A 308 3.14 12.06 -28.56
N ALA A 309 2.95 11.07 -27.69
CA ALA A 309 4.05 10.34 -27.07
C ALA A 309 4.41 9.08 -27.88
N MET A 310 5.66 8.63 -27.76
CA MET A 310 6.15 7.46 -28.49
C MET A 310 5.52 6.15 -27.99
N ASN A 311 5.21 6.08 -26.71
CA ASN A 311 4.57 4.95 -26.05
C ASN A 311 3.07 5.15 -25.81
N PHE A 312 2.41 5.99 -26.62
CA PHE A 312 0.95 6.17 -26.56
C PHE A 312 0.23 4.81 -26.62
N ASP A 313 -0.59 4.54 -25.62
CA ASP A 313 -1.48 3.37 -25.60
C ASP A 313 -2.93 3.81 -25.89
N PRO A 314 -3.49 3.44 -27.05
CA PRO A 314 -4.88 3.77 -27.38
C PRO A 314 -5.91 3.12 -26.46
N MET A 315 -5.54 2.11 -25.67
CA MET A 315 -6.41 1.46 -24.68
C MET A 315 -6.29 2.07 -23.28
N ALA A 316 -5.25 2.87 -23.01
CA ALA A 316 -5.10 3.52 -21.72
C ALA A 316 -6.23 4.52 -21.47
N THR A 317 -6.79 4.47 -20.26
CA THR A 317 -7.85 5.38 -19.78
C THR A 317 -7.38 6.25 -18.62
N PHE A 318 -6.19 5.99 -18.10
CA PHE A 318 -5.57 6.73 -17.00
C PHE A 318 -4.09 6.96 -17.32
N ASP A 319 -3.67 8.23 -17.23
CA ASP A 319 -2.26 8.61 -17.43
C ASP A 319 -1.43 8.17 -16.23
N ASP A 320 -0.53 7.21 -16.46
CA ASP A 320 0.37 6.69 -15.43
C ASP A 320 1.69 7.47 -15.37
N SER A 321 1.78 8.61 -16.05
CA SER A 321 3.01 9.42 -16.18
C SER A 321 4.17 8.67 -16.84
N SER A 322 3.91 7.56 -17.54
CA SER A 322 4.93 6.84 -18.32
C SER A 322 5.18 7.47 -19.70
N CYS A 323 4.44 8.51 -20.09
CA CYS A 323 4.55 9.12 -21.41
C CYS A 323 5.97 9.54 -21.76
N VAL A 324 6.51 8.96 -22.83
CA VAL A 324 7.83 9.27 -23.35
C VAL A 324 7.69 10.27 -24.49
N ALA A 325 8.22 11.48 -24.30
CA ALA A 325 8.21 12.52 -25.31
C ALA A 325 9.02 12.11 -26.55
N TYR A 326 8.65 12.60 -27.73
CA TYR A 326 9.42 12.30 -28.95
C TYR A 326 10.88 12.73 -28.81
N GLY A 327 11.78 11.75 -28.87
CA GLY A 327 13.22 11.95 -28.80
C GLY A 327 13.82 11.93 -27.39
N ASP A 328 13.01 11.90 -26.33
CA ASP A 328 13.47 11.69 -24.94
C ASP A 328 13.52 10.18 -24.68
N PHE A 329 14.64 9.54 -25.02
CA PHE A 329 14.79 8.09 -24.93
C PHE A 329 15.11 7.60 -23.52
N ASN A 330 15.61 8.48 -22.65
CA ASN A 330 15.95 8.14 -21.27
C ASN A 330 14.82 8.44 -20.28
N GLY A 331 13.79 9.18 -20.71
CA GLY A 331 12.60 9.54 -19.94
C GLY A 331 12.86 10.59 -18.86
N ASP A 332 13.90 11.42 -18.99
CA ASP A 332 14.25 12.44 -18.00
C ASP A 332 13.53 13.79 -18.19
N GLY A 333 12.72 13.90 -19.25
CA GLY A 333 11.89 15.05 -19.55
C GLY A 333 12.56 16.10 -20.44
N GLU A 334 13.82 15.90 -20.82
CA GLU A 334 14.55 16.75 -21.76
C GLU A 334 14.98 15.92 -22.99
N VAL A 335 15.24 16.59 -24.13
CA VAL A 335 15.80 15.92 -25.32
C VAL A 335 17.21 16.44 -25.54
N ASP A 336 18.20 15.68 -25.10
CA ASP A 336 19.60 16.09 -25.09
C ASP A 336 20.58 15.03 -25.65
N VAL A 337 21.87 15.22 -25.39
CA VAL A 337 22.91 14.30 -25.91
C VAL A 337 22.81 12.90 -25.27
N ALA A 338 22.28 12.78 -24.05
CA ALA A 338 22.03 11.51 -23.40
C ALA A 338 21.04 10.65 -24.19
N ASP A 339 19.99 11.25 -24.76
CA ASP A 339 19.03 10.56 -25.62
C ASP A 339 19.66 10.07 -26.91
N VAL A 340 20.55 10.88 -27.51
CA VAL A 340 21.34 10.45 -28.66
C VAL A 340 22.18 9.22 -28.32
N LEU A 341 22.77 9.18 -27.13
CA LEU A 341 23.55 8.00 -26.69
C LEU A 341 22.65 6.77 -26.50
N GLN A 342 21.44 6.94 -25.97
CA GLN A 342 20.49 5.85 -25.78
C GLN A 342 19.96 5.31 -27.12
N PHE A 343 19.57 6.21 -28.03
CA PHE A 343 19.19 5.91 -29.40
C PHE A 343 20.27 5.12 -30.16
N LEU A 344 21.55 5.46 -29.97
CA LEU A 344 22.66 4.78 -30.64
C LEU A 344 22.80 3.29 -30.25
N ASN A 345 22.23 2.85 -29.13
CA ASN A 345 22.19 1.43 -28.77
C ASN A 345 21.30 0.62 -29.72
N GLU A 346 20.30 1.25 -30.33
CA GLU A 346 19.35 0.62 -31.26
C GLU A 346 19.65 0.96 -32.73
N PHE A 347 20.74 1.70 -33.00
CA PHE A 347 21.11 2.09 -34.36
C PHE A 347 21.37 0.87 -35.25
N GLY A 348 20.70 0.81 -36.40
CA GLY A 348 20.74 -0.31 -37.33
C GLY A 348 19.78 -1.46 -36.96
N CYS A 349 18.90 -1.27 -35.98
CA CYS A 349 17.82 -2.21 -35.71
C CYS A 349 16.85 -2.31 -36.89
N VAL A 350 16.34 -3.52 -37.15
CA VAL A 350 15.42 -3.85 -38.27
C VAL A 350 14.24 -4.72 -37.84
N LEU A 351 14.09 -4.98 -36.53
CA LEU A 351 13.03 -5.81 -35.95
C LEU A 351 12.83 -5.41 -34.49
N ASP A 352 11.60 -5.08 -34.10
CA ASP A 352 11.20 -4.70 -32.73
C ASP A 352 12.09 -3.60 -32.12
N CYS A 353 12.32 -2.51 -32.87
CA CYS A 353 13.23 -1.42 -32.52
C CYS A 353 12.68 -0.41 -31.50
N SER A 354 11.91 -0.93 -30.53
CA SER A 354 11.19 -0.16 -29.52
C SER A 354 10.57 1.12 -30.10
N TYR A 355 11.05 2.28 -29.66
CA TYR A 355 10.58 3.61 -30.06
C TYR A 355 11.61 4.37 -30.91
N SER A 356 12.73 3.75 -31.28
CA SER A 356 13.84 4.40 -31.98
C SER A 356 13.62 4.56 -33.49
N ASP A 357 12.62 3.89 -34.07
CA ASP A 357 12.19 4.08 -35.47
C ASP A 357 11.23 5.28 -35.56
N LEU A 358 11.80 6.48 -35.55
CA LEU A 358 11.06 7.73 -35.46
C LEU A 358 10.25 8.06 -36.72
N ASN A 359 10.61 7.50 -37.88
CA ASN A 359 9.88 7.72 -39.13
C ASN A 359 8.90 6.58 -39.46
N GLY A 360 8.94 5.45 -38.74
CA GLY A 360 8.08 4.29 -38.90
C GLY A 360 8.36 3.46 -40.16
N ASP A 361 9.59 3.51 -40.71
CA ASP A 361 9.98 2.78 -41.92
C ASP A 361 10.46 1.34 -41.64
N GLY A 362 10.53 0.96 -40.37
CA GLY A 362 10.92 -0.35 -39.87
C GLY A 362 12.42 -0.50 -39.64
N VAL A 363 13.23 0.55 -39.81
CA VAL A 363 14.69 0.49 -39.65
C VAL A 363 15.25 1.74 -38.96
N VAL A 364 15.89 1.57 -37.81
CA VAL A 364 16.59 2.66 -37.12
C VAL A 364 17.86 3.02 -37.87
N ASN A 365 17.93 4.20 -38.46
CA ASN A 365 19.06 4.63 -39.26
C ASN A 365 19.33 6.15 -39.18
N VAL A 366 20.08 6.68 -40.14
CA VAL A 366 20.44 8.12 -40.20
C VAL A 366 19.20 9.00 -40.33
N PHE A 367 18.13 8.53 -40.96
CA PHE A 367 16.89 9.29 -41.09
C PHE A 367 16.21 9.51 -39.73
N ASP A 368 16.20 8.49 -38.86
CA ASP A 368 15.69 8.61 -37.49
C ASP A 368 16.61 9.48 -36.64
N LEU A 369 17.93 9.34 -36.78
CA LEU A 369 18.88 10.23 -36.10
C LEU A 369 18.65 11.70 -36.51
N LEU A 370 18.39 11.98 -37.78
CA LEU A 370 18.09 13.34 -38.23
C LEU A 370 16.78 13.89 -37.66
N LEU A 371 15.78 13.02 -37.45
CA LEU A 371 14.56 13.40 -36.75
C LEU A 371 14.86 13.73 -35.28
N LEU A 372 15.58 12.85 -34.56
CA LEU A 372 16.00 13.08 -33.17
C LEU A 372 16.76 14.40 -33.00
N LEU A 373 17.72 14.68 -33.88
CA LEU A 373 18.48 15.94 -33.84
C LEU A 373 17.61 17.18 -34.06
N GLY A 374 16.41 17.02 -34.64
CA GLY A 374 15.42 18.08 -34.78
C GLY A 374 14.66 18.40 -33.50
N TYR A 375 14.68 17.49 -32.50
CA TYR A 375 14.04 17.65 -31.20
C TYR A 375 14.99 18.08 -30.08
N LEU A 376 16.32 18.06 -30.31
CA LEU A 376 17.30 18.58 -29.35
C LEU A 376 17.04 20.06 -29.03
N GLY A 377 16.88 20.42 -27.77
CA GLY A 377 16.64 21.81 -27.39
C GLY A 377 16.54 22.06 -25.91
#